data_AF-A0A962NMG3-F1
#
_entry.id   AF-A0A962NMG3-F1
#
_cell.length_a   1.000
_cell.length_b   1.000
_cell.length_c   1.000
_cell.angle_alpha   90.00
_cell.angle_beta   90.00
_cell.angle_gamma   90.00
#
_symmetry.space_group_name_H-M   'P 1'
#
loop_
_entity.id
_entity.type
_entity.pdbx_description
1 polymer ?
#
loop_
_entity_poly.entity_id
_entity_poly.type
_entity_poly.pdbx_seq_one_letter_code
_entity_poly.pdbx_strand_id
1 'polypeptide(L)'
;MTNEQGEGKVPKSKAIDWMNLSASIAVILGIVFLGLEIRQNTDMMRSQTRDSISEKQMMFSEWVATEIDLADTIAKVNMGETLTPGESVQHAYFLAGVWREWENSFYQFQQGLFDRDEFEPRMNRWHEMMRNTHIRNAWRATRMNYSPAFRQEVDLIVAGYSSDSEGIAGVSSR
;
A
#
# COMPACT_ATOMS: atom_id res chain seq x y z
N MET A 1 74.86 48.80 16.48
CA MET A 1 74.80 47.48 17.13
C MET A 1 73.35 47.27 17.55
N THR A 2 72.61 46.52 16.71
CA THR A 2 71.94 45.22 17.03
C THR A 2 70.56 45.45 17.68
N ASN A 3 69.47 45.45 16.92
CA ASN A 3 68.70 44.31 16.35
C ASN A 3 68.00 43.48 17.45
N GLU A 4 66.66 43.47 17.43
CA GLU A 4 65.77 42.28 17.53
C GLU A 4 64.30 42.73 17.61
N GLN A 5 63.56 42.60 16.50
CA GLN A 5 62.54 41.58 16.25
C GLN A 5 61.17 41.88 16.87
N GLY A 6 60.25 42.32 16.01
CA GLY A 6 58.83 42.47 16.34
C GLY A 6 58.13 41.12 16.44
N GLU A 7 57.62 40.80 17.63
CA GLU A 7 56.67 39.71 17.83
C GLU A 7 55.29 40.11 17.27
N GLY A 8 54.98 39.64 16.06
CA GLY A 8 53.63 39.67 15.52
C GLY A 8 52.70 38.72 16.28
N LYS A 9 52.14 39.17 17.41
CA LYS A 9 50.99 38.51 18.05
C LYS A 9 49.79 38.63 17.12
N VAL A 10 49.41 37.51 16.49
CA VAL A 10 48.14 37.39 15.75
C VAL A 10 47.01 37.85 16.68
N PRO A 11 46.17 38.83 16.29
CA PRO A 11 45.11 39.33 17.16
C PRO A 11 44.13 38.19 17.46
N LYS A 12 43.95 37.85 18.74
CA LYS A 12 43.11 36.75 19.26
C LYS A 12 41.67 36.77 18.71
N SER A 13 41.16 37.91 18.26
CA SER A 13 39.83 38.05 17.65
C SER A 13 39.69 37.26 16.35
N LYS A 14 40.68 37.34 15.45
CA LYS A 14 40.60 36.68 14.13
C LYS A 14 40.49 35.15 14.26
N ALA A 15 41.18 34.55 15.22
CA ALA A 15 41.12 33.10 15.45
C ALA A 15 39.73 32.66 15.95
N ILE A 16 39.10 33.45 16.83
CA ILE A 16 37.75 33.19 17.34
C ILE A 16 36.72 33.34 16.21
N ASP A 17 36.89 34.32 15.33
CA ASP A 17 36.00 34.52 14.18
C ASP A 17 36.05 33.34 13.20
N TRP A 18 37.24 32.80 12.92
CA TRP A 18 37.41 31.61 12.08
C TRP A 18 36.82 30.34 12.73
N MET A 19 36.91 30.20 14.05
CA MET A 19 36.29 29.09 14.79
C MET A 19 34.76 29.16 14.77
N ASN A 20 34.19 30.36 14.93
CA ASN A 20 32.75 30.56 14.86
C ASN A 20 32.22 30.31 13.44
N LEU A 21 32.97 30.73 12.42
CA LEU A 21 32.64 30.46 11.02
C LEU A 21 32.67 28.96 10.73
N SER A 22 33.71 28.24 11.17
CA SER A 22 33.81 26.79 10.94
C SER A 22 32.75 26.00 11.70
N ALA A 23 32.42 26.41 12.94
CA ALA A 23 31.32 25.82 13.70
C ALA A 23 29.97 26.03 13.00
N SER A 24 29.71 27.24 12.49
CA SER A 24 28.47 27.54 11.76
C SER A 24 28.37 26.71 10.47
N ILE A 25 29.47 26.59 9.72
CA ILE A 25 29.54 25.75 8.52
C ILE A 25 29.30 24.28 8.89
N ALA A 26 29.91 23.78 9.96
CA ALA A 26 29.72 22.39 10.42
C ALA A 26 28.26 22.10 10.78
N VAL A 27 27.57 23.03 11.46
CA VAL A 27 26.14 22.90 11.76
C VAL A 27 25.31 22.87 10.48
N ILE A 28 25.56 23.77 9.52
CA ILE A 28 24.84 23.79 8.24
C ILE A 28 25.06 22.49 7.48
N LEU A 29 26.31 22.01 7.38
CA LEU A 29 26.62 20.74 6.74
C LEU A 29 25.94 19.56 7.45
N GLY A 30 25.88 19.58 8.78
CA GLY A 30 25.15 18.58 9.57
C GLY A 30 23.65 18.55 9.26
N ILE A 31 23.01 19.72 9.15
CA ILE A 31 21.58 19.81 8.78
C ILE A 31 21.35 19.32 7.35
N VAL A 32 22.22 19.68 6.40
CA VAL A 32 22.13 19.21 5.01
C VAL A 32 22.27 17.69 4.96
N PHE A 33 23.26 17.13 5.65
CA PHE A 33 23.50 15.69 5.70
C PHE A 33 22.31 14.94 6.30
N LEU A 34 21.79 15.41 7.44
CA LEU A 34 20.58 14.84 8.06
C LEU A 34 19.38 14.89 7.10
N GLY A 35 19.19 15.99 6.37
CA GLY A 35 18.13 16.12 5.38
C GLY A 35 18.27 15.09 4.24
N LEU A 36 19.49 14.80 3.80
CA LEU A 36 19.76 13.76 2.80
C LEU A 36 19.52 12.36 3.37
N GLU A 37 19.96 12.06 4.59
CA GLU A 37 19.74 10.78 5.25
C GLU A 37 18.25 10.49 5.45
N ILE A 38 17.46 11.48 5.87
CA ILE A 38 16.00 11.32 6.04
C ILE A 38 15.34 10.98 4.70
N ARG A 39 15.76 11.63 3.61
CA ARG A 39 15.24 11.34 2.27
C ARG A 39 15.58 9.92 1.83
N GLN A 40 16.85 9.53 1.95
CA GLN A 40 17.30 8.17 1.61
C GLN A 40 16.58 7.11 2.45
N ASN A 41 16.41 7.36 3.75
CA ASN A 41 15.68 6.49 4.64
C ASN A 41 14.20 6.37 4.24
N THR A 42 13.56 7.49 3.88
CA THR A 42 12.17 7.50 3.40
C THR A 42 12.01 6.68 2.13
N ASP A 43 12.90 6.85 1.15
CA ASP A 43 12.86 6.10 -0.10
C ASP A 43 13.09 4.59 0.14
N MET A 44 14.01 4.25 1.05
CA MET A 44 14.23 2.86 1.46
C MET A 44 13.00 2.23 2.12
N MET A 45 12.35 2.93 3.06
CA MET A 45 11.13 2.46 3.71
C MET A 45 9.99 2.26 2.71
N ARG A 46 9.86 3.15 1.73
CA ARG A 46 8.88 3.01 0.64
C ARG A 46 9.13 1.75 -0.18
N SER A 47 10.37 1.52 -0.61
CA SER A 47 10.74 0.29 -1.34
C SER A 47 10.46 -0.98 -0.53
N GLN A 48 10.87 -1.03 0.75
CA GLN A 48 10.57 -2.17 1.63
C GLN A 48 9.07 -2.42 1.80
N THR A 49 8.28 -1.35 1.89
CA THR A 49 6.82 -1.48 1.99
C THR A 49 6.24 -2.09 0.72
N ARG A 50 6.70 -1.63 -0.46
CA ARG A 50 6.29 -2.16 -1.77
C ARG A 50 6.67 -3.63 -1.94
N ASP A 51 7.88 -4.00 -1.52
CA ASP A 51 8.34 -5.39 -1.54
C ASP A 51 7.49 -6.27 -0.63
N SER A 52 7.19 -5.83 0.60
CA SER A 52 6.33 -6.59 1.53
C SER A 52 4.90 -6.80 1.01
N ILE A 53 4.38 -5.84 0.24
CA ILE A 53 3.06 -5.95 -0.39
C ILE A 53 3.11 -6.96 -1.53
N SER A 54 4.17 -6.91 -2.33
CA SER A 54 4.39 -7.84 -3.44
C SER A 54 4.58 -9.28 -2.93
N GLU A 55 5.30 -9.46 -1.83
CA GLU A 55 5.48 -10.75 -1.16
C GLU A 55 4.14 -11.33 -0.67
N LYS A 56 3.28 -10.51 -0.06
CA LYS A 56 1.92 -10.95 0.33
C LYS A 56 1.10 -11.42 -0.86
N GLN A 57 1.20 -10.74 -2.00
CA GLN A 57 0.50 -11.15 -3.22
C GLN A 57 1.05 -12.46 -3.80
N MET A 58 2.37 -12.65 -3.73
CA MET A 58 3.00 -13.90 -4.11
C MET A 58 2.55 -15.05 -3.20
N MET A 59 2.48 -14.84 -1.87
CA MET A 59 1.97 -15.84 -0.93
C MET A 59 0.52 -16.26 -1.23
N PHE A 60 -0.38 -15.32 -1.55
CA PHE A 60 -1.74 -15.69 -1.96
C PHE A 60 -1.75 -16.54 -3.23
N SER A 61 -0.89 -16.21 -4.20
CA SER A 61 -0.78 -16.98 -5.44
C SER A 61 -0.20 -18.37 -5.18
N GLU A 62 0.79 -18.47 -4.29
CA GLU A 62 1.39 -19.72 -3.85
C GLU A 62 0.34 -20.61 -3.16
N TRP A 63 -0.45 -20.09 -2.22
CA TRP A 63 -1.51 -20.86 -1.56
C TRP A 63 -2.50 -21.47 -2.56
N VAL A 64 -2.93 -20.70 -3.56
CA VAL A 64 -3.83 -21.22 -4.60
C VAL A 64 -3.12 -22.25 -5.50
N ALA A 65 -1.81 -22.11 -5.72
CA ALA A 65 -1.04 -23.04 -6.54
C ALA A 65 -0.68 -24.35 -5.83
N THR A 66 -0.53 -24.34 -4.51
CA THR A 66 -0.08 -25.51 -3.73
C THR A 66 -1.22 -26.24 -3.02
N GLU A 67 -2.31 -25.54 -2.66
CA GLU A 67 -3.44 -26.11 -1.93
C GLU A 67 -4.59 -26.46 -2.89
N ILE A 68 -4.63 -27.72 -3.34
CA ILE A 68 -5.62 -28.19 -4.32
C ILE A 68 -7.07 -27.96 -3.86
N ASP A 69 -7.36 -28.15 -2.56
CA ASP A 69 -8.70 -27.94 -2.00
C ASP A 69 -9.15 -26.47 -2.12
N LEU A 70 -8.21 -25.53 -1.93
CA LEU A 70 -8.49 -24.10 -2.09
C LEU A 70 -8.69 -23.75 -3.57
N ALA A 71 -7.86 -24.31 -4.46
CA ALA A 71 -7.99 -24.12 -5.90
C ALA A 71 -9.36 -24.60 -6.41
N ASP A 72 -9.77 -25.80 -6.01
CA ASP A 72 -11.06 -26.39 -6.36
C ASP A 72 -12.23 -25.57 -5.79
N THR A 73 -12.10 -25.12 -4.53
CA THR A 73 -13.10 -24.23 -3.91
C THR A 73 -13.27 -22.92 -4.68
N ILE A 74 -12.15 -22.27 -5.07
CA ILE A 74 -12.18 -21.03 -5.87
C ILE A 74 -12.80 -21.31 -7.25
N ALA A 75 -12.45 -22.43 -7.89
CA ALA A 75 -13.02 -22.82 -9.18
C ALA A 75 -14.54 -23.00 -9.09
N LYS A 76 -15.04 -23.70 -8.06
CA LYS A 76 -16.48 -23.86 -7.79
C LYS A 76 -17.19 -22.52 -7.63
N VAL A 77 -16.62 -21.62 -6.84
CA VAL A 77 -17.16 -20.25 -6.68
C VAL A 77 -17.25 -19.54 -8.03
N ASN A 78 -16.23 -19.62 -8.86
CA ASN A 78 -16.21 -18.99 -10.18
C ASN A 78 -17.21 -19.60 -11.16
N MET A 79 -17.50 -20.90 -11.03
CA MET A 79 -18.54 -21.59 -11.80
C MET A 79 -19.95 -21.38 -11.23
N GLY A 80 -20.08 -20.72 -10.07
CA GLY A 80 -21.36 -20.53 -9.40
C GLY A 80 -21.91 -21.80 -8.75
N GLU A 81 -21.05 -22.78 -8.50
CA GLU A 81 -21.42 -24.02 -7.83
C GLU A 81 -21.63 -23.83 -6.33
N THR A 82 -22.39 -24.75 -5.73
CA THR A 82 -22.63 -24.72 -4.28
C THR A 82 -21.42 -25.28 -3.54
N LEU A 83 -20.95 -24.55 -2.54
CA LEU A 83 -19.89 -24.99 -1.64
C LEU A 83 -20.43 -25.89 -0.54
N THR A 84 -19.67 -26.93 -0.19
CA THR A 84 -19.87 -27.66 1.06
C THR A 84 -19.57 -26.76 2.27
N PRO A 85 -19.95 -27.15 3.50
CA PRO A 85 -19.65 -26.35 4.69
C PRO A 85 -18.15 -26.09 4.90
N GLY A 86 -17.29 -27.08 4.63
CA GLY A 86 -15.84 -26.95 4.75
C GLY A 86 -15.28 -25.95 3.74
N GLU A 87 -15.64 -26.10 2.47
CA GLU A 87 -15.24 -25.19 1.39
C GLU A 87 -15.77 -23.75 1.65
N SER A 88 -16.97 -23.62 2.20
CA SER A 88 -17.53 -22.31 2.58
C SER A 88 -16.68 -21.60 3.63
N VAL A 89 -16.23 -22.33 4.65
CA VAL A 89 -15.33 -21.79 5.69
C VAL A 89 -13.97 -21.44 5.09
N GLN A 90 -13.39 -22.34 4.30
CA GLN A 90 -12.10 -22.13 3.64
C GLN A 90 -12.13 -20.88 2.76
N HIS A 91 -13.15 -20.73 1.91
CA HIS A 91 -13.33 -19.58 1.06
C HIS A 91 -13.59 -18.29 1.84
N ALA A 92 -14.34 -18.34 2.94
CA ALA A 92 -14.59 -17.18 3.78
C ALA A 92 -13.29 -16.62 4.40
N TYR A 93 -12.40 -17.49 4.89
CA TYR A 93 -11.08 -17.08 5.40
C TYR A 93 -10.14 -16.60 4.30
N PHE A 94 -10.18 -17.25 3.13
CA PHE A 94 -9.47 -16.76 1.95
C PHE A 94 -9.88 -15.32 1.60
N LEU A 95 -11.18 -15.05 1.50
CA LEU A 95 -11.70 -13.71 1.23
C LEU A 95 -11.34 -12.71 2.32
N ALA A 96 -11.39 -13.11 3.60
CA ALA A 96 -10.97 -12.23 4.69
C ALA A 96 -9.51 -11.76 4.52
N GLY A 97 -8.63 -12.64 4.05
CA GLY A 97 -7.25 -12.31 3.67
C GLY A 97 -7.18 -11.37 2.47
N VAL A 98 -7.93 -11.65 1.40
CA VAL A 98 -8.01 -10.80 0.21
C VAL A 98 -8.45 -9.37 0.57
N TRP A 99 -9.52 -9.23 1.36
CA TRP A 99 -10.01 -7.92 1.81
C TRP A 99 -8.96 -7.15 2.62
N ARG A 100 -8.17 -7.85 3.45
CA ARG A 100 -7.10 -7.22 4.22
C ARG A 100 -5.96 -6.73 3.33
N GLU A 101 -5.61 -7.48 2.29
CA GLU A 101 -4.61 -7.05 1.31
C GLU A 101 -5.11 -5.84 0.53
N TRP A 102 -6.37 -5.85 0.11
CA TRP A 102 -6.99 -4.74 -0.61
C TRP A 102 -7.03 -3.47 0.24
N GLU A 103 -7.47 -3.57 1.48
CA GLU A 103 -7.50 -2.44 2.42
C GLU A 103 -6.09 -1.87 2.63
N ASN A 104 -5.10 -2.73 2.82
CA ASN A 104 -3.71 -2.29 2.96
C ASN A 104 -3.21 -1.60 1.68
N SER A 105 -3.43 -2.19 0.50
CA SER A 105 -3.04 -1.60 -0.77
C SER A 105 -3.74 -0.25 -1.00
N PHE A 106 -5.03 -0.11 -0.64
CA PHE A 106 -5.77 1.14 -0.69
C PHE A 106 -5.19 2.20 0.23
N TYR A 107 -4.94 1.83 1.48
CA TYR A 107 -4.34 2.74 2.46
C TYR A 107 -3.01 3.29 1.95
N GLN A 108 -2.15 2.43 1.39
CA GLN A 108 -0.85 2.83 0.87
C GLN A 108 -0.96 3.73 -0.38
N PHE A 109 -1.94 3.49 -1.24
CA PHE A 109 -2.29 4.40 -2.32
C PHE A 109 -2.71 5.78 -1.79
N GLN A 110 -3.55 5.83 -0.74
CA GLN A 110 -3.95 7.09 -0.10
C GLN A 110 -2.75 7.84 0.53
N GLN A 111 -1.73 7.12 1.00
CA GLN A 111 -0.48 7.71 1.50
C GLN A 111 0.51 8.12 0.40
N GLY A 112 0.17 7.89 -0.88
CA GLY A 112 1.01 8.22 -2.03
C GLY A 112 2.19 7.27 -2.24
N LEU A 113 2.16 6.05 -1.68
CA LEU A 113 3.14 5.01 -1.98
C LEU A 113 3.00 4.49 -3.41
N PHE A 114 1.76 4.37 -3.86
CA PHE A 114 1.39 4.03 -5.22
C PHE A 114 0.84 5.28 -5.90
N ASP A 115 1.27 5.52 -7.13
CA ASP A 115 0.56 6.46 -7.99
C ASP A 115 -0.71 5.81 -8.56
N ARG A 116 -1.49 6.60 -9.31
CA ARG A 116 -2.75 6.12 -9.89
C ARG A 116 -2.50 5.00 -10.90
N ASP A 117 -1.50 5.14 -11.77
CA ASP A 117 -1.21 4.20 -12.84
C ASP A 117 -0.78 2.84 -12.29
N GLU A 118 -0.10 2.83 -11.15
CA GLU A 118 0.28 1.60 -10.45
C GLU A 118 -0.88 0.97 -9.67
N PHE A 119 -1.77 1.78 -9.09
CA PHE A 119 -2.88 1.30 -8.29
C PHE A 119 -4.06 0.81 -9.16
N GLU A 120 -4.27 1.41 -10.33
CA GLU A 120 -5.39 1.11 -11.23
C GLU A 120 -5.48 -0.37 -11.67
N PRO A 121 -4.39 -1.07 -12.04
CA PRO A 121 -4.43 -2.51 -12.31
C PRO A 121 -4.93 -3.35 -11.12
N ARG A 122 -4.67 -2.93 -9.88
CA ARG A 122 -5.18 -3.59 -8.68
C ARG A 122 -6.69 -3.39 -8.58
N MET A 123 -7.16 -2.16 -8.81
CA MET A 123 -8.58 -1.83 -8.86
C MET A 123 -9.32 -2.63 -9.94
N ASN A 124 -8.74 -2.79 -11.13
CA ASN A 124 -9.30 -3.60 -12.21
C ASN A 124 -9.53 -5.06 -11.77
N ARG A 125 -8.57 -5.64 -11.03
CA ARG A 125 -8.76 -6.98 -10.44
C ARG A 125 -9.91 -7.01 -9.44
N TRP A 126 -10.11 -5.93 -8.67
CA TRP A 126 -11.23 -5.86 -7.73
C TRP A 126 -12.56 -5.86 -8.45
N HIS A 127 -12.68 -5.06 -9.52
CA HIS A 127 -13.85 -5.05 -10.39
C HIS A 127 -14.13 -6.45 -10.94
N GLU A 128 -13.12 -7.14 -11.48
CA GLU A 128 -13.28 -8.48 -12.03
C GLU A 128 -13.76 -9.50 -10.99
N MET A 129 -13.18 -9.52 -9.79
CA MET A 129 -13.66 -10.39 -8.70
C MET A 129 -15.09 -10.06 -8.28
N MET A 130 -15.45 -8.78 -8.26
CA MET A 130 -16.80 -8.32 -7.88
C MET A 130 -17.86 -8.62 -8.93
N ARG A 131 -17.52 -9.15 -10.12
CA ARG A 131 -18.51 -9.69 -11.07
C ARG A 131 -19.24 -10.90 -10.52
N ASN A 132 -18.62 -11.64 -9.60
CA ASN A 132 -19.23 -12.80 -8.96
C ASN A 132 -20.16 -12.39 -7.81
N THR A 133 -21.43 -12.79 -7.89
CA THR A 133 -22.45 -12.48 -6.88
C THR A 133 -22.13 -13.04 -5.50
N HIS A 134 -21.49 -14.22 -5.42
CA HIS A 134 -21.05 -14.82 -4.15
C HIS A 134 -20.04 -13.91 -3.43
N ILE A 135 -19.09 -13.37 -4.20
CA ILE A 135 -18.07 -12.44 -3.71
C ILE A 135 -18.71 -11.14 -3.19
N ARG A 136 -19.65 -10.56 -3.96
CA ARG A 136 -20.39 -9.36 -3.53
C ARG A 136 -21.19 -9.61 -2.24
N ASN A 137 -21.82 -10.77 -2.12
CA ASN A 137 -22.57 -11.14 -0.91
C ASN A 137 -21.64 -11.31 0.30
N ALA A 138 -20.48 -11.96 0.11
CA ALA A 138 -19.47 -12.11 1.15
C ALA A 138 -18.91 -10.75 1.62
N TRP A 139 -18.68 -9.81 0.69
CA TRP A 139 -18.33 -8.44 1.04
C TRP A 139 -19.44 -7.78 1.88
N ARG A 140 -20.70 -7.81 1.43
CA ARG A 140 -21.82 -7.21 2.19
C ARG A 140 -21.94 -7.77 3.60
N ALA A 141 -21.68 -9.06 3.79
CA ALA A 141 -21.73 -9.71 5.10
C ALA A 141 -20.58 -9.31 6.04
N THR A 142 -19.41 -8.98 5.50
CA THR A 142 -18.19 -8.75 6.30
C THR A 142 -17.69 -7.30 6.28
N ARG A 143 -18.26 -6.42 5.44
CA ARG A 143 -17.79 -5.05 5.20
C ARG A 143 -17.59 -4.24 6.48
N MET A 144 -18.40 -4.46 7.51
CA MET A 144 -18.29 -3.74 8.78
C MET A 144 -16.99 -3.99 9.56
N ASN A 145 -16.17 -4.97 9.16
CA ASN A 145 -14.88 -5.28 9.77
C ASN A 145 -13.72 -4.41 9.25
N TYR A 146 -13.98 -3.55 8.26
CA TYR A 146 -12.96 -2.76 7.57
C TYR A 146 -13.18 -1.25 7.75
N SER A 147 -12.14 -0.46 7.45
CA SER A 147 -12.15 0.99 7.63
C SER A 147 -13.23 1.70 6.79
N PRO A 148 -13.80 2.83 7.25
CA PRO A 148 -14.81 3.57 6.51
C PRO A 148 -14.41 3.95 5.08
N ALA A 149 -13.15 4.39 4.88
CA ALA A 149 -12.67 4.82 3.57
C ALA A 149 -12.59 3.64 2.59
N PHE A 150 -12.01 2.51 3.00
CA PHE A 150 -11.96 1.32 2.17
C PHE A 150 -13.36 0.77 1.88
N ARG A 151 -14.25 0.76 2.89
CA ARG A 151 -15.64 0.33 2.71
C ARG A 151 -16.36 1.14 1.64
N GLN A 152 -16.20 2.46 1.68
CA GLN A 152 -16.81 3.35 0.69
C GLN A 152 -16.35 3.03 -0.72
N GLU A 153 -15.05 2.82 -0.92
CA GLU A 153 -14.47 2.48 -2.23
C GLU A 153 -15.07 1.18 -2.78
N VAL A 154 -15.08 0.12 -1.98
CA VAL A 154 -15.60 -1.19 -2.43
C VAL A 154 -17.12 -1.17 -2.59
N ASP A 155 -17.84 -0.41 -1.76
CA ASP A 155 -19.29 -0.25 -1.88
C ASP A 155 -19.66 0.45 -3.20
N LEU A 156 -18.85 1.39 -3.71
CA LEU A 156 -19.04 2.00 -5.03
C LEU A 156 -18.91 0.95 -6.15
N ILE A 157 -17.92 0.06 -6.06
CA ILE A 157 -17.73 -1.04 -7.02
C ILE A 157 -18.96 -1.96 -7.01
N VAL A 158 -19.43 -2.36 -5.82
CA VAL A 158 -20.58 -3.26 -5.66
C VAL A 158 -21.89 -2.62 -6.13
N ALA A 159 -22.05 -1.31 -5.94
CA ALA A 159 -23.21 -0.56 -6.42
C ALA A 159 -23.32 -0.60 -7.96
N GLY A 160 -22.20 -0.53 -8.68
CA GLY A 160 -22.16 -0.60 -10.14
C GLY A 160 -22.77 -1.89 -10.72
N TYR A 161 -22.70 -3.00 -9.98
CA TYR A 161 -23.30 -4.28 -10.40
C TYR A 161 -24.76 -4.46 -9.97
N SER A 162 -25.29 -3.60 -9.10
CA SER A 162 -26.67 -3.68 -8.64
C SER A 162 -27.64 -3.02 -9.65
N SER A 163 -27.13 -2.07 -10.46
CA SER A 163 -27.87 -1.42 -11.54
C SER A 163 -28.05 -2.29 -12.80
N ASP A 164 -27.17 -3.26 -13.05
CA ASP A 164 -27.22 -4.09 -14.27
C ASP A 164 -28.26 -5.21 -14.19
N SER A 165 -28.64 -5.65 -12.98
CA SER A 165 -29.64 -6.71 -12.78
C SER A 165 -31.09 -6.26 -12.99
N GLU A 166 -31.38 -4.95 -12.93
CA GLU A 166 -32.73 -4.43 -13.17
C GLU A 166 -33.01 -4.15 -14.66
N GLY A 167 -31.97 -4.03 -15.50
CA GLY A 167 -32.12 -3.75 -16.93
C GLY A 167 -32.55 -4.95 -17.80
N ILE A 168 -32.29 -6.18 -17.35
CA ILE A 168 -32.59 -7.40 -18.13
C ILE A 168 -34.00 -7.93 -17.84
N ALA A 169 -34.56 -7.66 -16.66
CA ALA A 169 -35.92 -8.10 -16.29
C ALA A 169 -37.05 -7.33 -17.01
N GLY A 170 -36.75 -6.18 -17.65
CA GLY A 170 -37.74 -5.33 -18.31
C GLY A 170 -37.98 -5.61 -19.81
N VAL A 171 -37.22 -6.50 -20.45
CA VAL A 171 -37.26 -6.68 -21.92
C VAL A 171 -37.96 -7.99 -22.34
N SER A 172 -38.20 -8.94 -21.43
CA SER A 172 -38.87 -10.22 -21.74
C SER A 172 -40.37 -10.23 -21.40
N SER A 173 -41.10 -9.18 -21.78
CA SER A 173 -42.55 -9.09 -21.61
C SER A 173 -43.19 -8.17 -22.66
N ARG A 174 -42.97 -8.44 -23.95
CA ARG A 174 -43.85 -8.00 -25.04
C ARG A 174 -43.84 -9.02 -26.18
#